data_AF-A0A969MPX0-F1
#
_entry.id   AF-A0A969MPX0-F1
#
_cell.length_a   1.000
_cell.length_b   1.000
_cell.length_c   1.000
_cell.angle_alpha   90.00
_cell.angle_beta   90.00
_cell.angle_gamma   90.00
#
_symmetry.space_group_name_H-M   'P 1'
#
loop_
_entity.id
_entity.type
_entity.pdbx_description
1 polymer ?
#
loop_
_entity_poly.entity_id
_entity_poly.type
_entity_poly.pdbx_seq_one_letter_code
_entity_poly.pdbx_strand_id
1 'polypeptide(L)'
;MDDVTNTGIQGAQITLDTEGFTSRTTDAEGNFFFPVQSLEDIIRVYIQANGYRKYDIHVTFPRDTQELIRNFKLSPVTQTNTSQ
;
A
#
# COMPACT_ATOMS: atom_id res chain seq x y z
N MET A 1 -5.07 -1.93 -4.70
CA MET A 1 -6.00 -2.58 -5.65
C MET A 1 -5.45 -3.94 -6.05
N ASP A 2 -6.33 -4.88 -6.37
CA ASP A 2 -5.99 -6.20 -6.91
C ASP A 2 -5.47 -6.05 -8.34
N ASP A 3 -4.34 -6.68 -8.67
CA ASP A 3 -3.68 -6.50 -9.98
C ASP A 3 -4.36 -7.25 -11.14
N VAL A 4 -5.20 -8.25 -10.85
CA VAL A 4 -5.94 -9.05 -11.83
C VAL A 4 -7.29 -8.41 -12.14
N THR A 5 -8.05 -8.08 -11.11
CA THR A 5 -9.43 -7.59 -11.21
C THR A 5 -9.52 -6.06 -11.26
N ASN A 6 -8.44 -5.35 -10.92
CA ASN A 6 -8.41 -3.90 -10.72
C ASN A 6 -9.47 -3.40 -9.70
N THR A 7 -9.87 -4.24 -8.75
CA THR A 7 -10.80 -3.87 -7.69
C THR A 7 -10.07 -3.33 -6.45
N GLY A 8 -10.76 -2.50 -5.67
CA GLY A 8 -10.29 -2.04 -4.36
C GLY A 8 -10.10 -3.22 -3.40
N ILE A 9 -9.00 -3.21 -2.64
CA ILE A 9 -8.77 -4.22 -1.60
C ILE A 9 -9.13 -3.58 -0.27
N GLN A 10 -10.26 -3.96 0.31
CA GLN A 10 -10.69 -3.51 1.63
C GLN A 10 -9.86 -4.15 2.75
N GLY A 11 -9.53 -3.37 3.78
CA GLY A 11 -8.85 -3.87 4.98
C GLY A 11 -7.37 -4.22 4.79
N ALA A 12 -6.75 -3.83 3.67
CA ALA A 12 -5.30 -3.93 3.50
C ALA A 12 -4.60 -3.02 4.52
N GLN A 13 -3.63 -3.57 5.26
CA GLN A 13 -2.82 -2.81 6.20
C GLN A 13 -1.67 -2.13 5.45
N ILE A 14 -1.63 -0.81 5.54
CA ILE A 14 -0.58 0.06 5.02
C ILE A 14 0.26 0.53 6.19
N THR A 15 1.58 0.38 6.11
CA THR A 15 2.55 0.92 7.06
C THR A 15 3.46 1.88 6.33
N LEU A 16 3.55 3.11 6.82
CA LEU A 16 4.52 4.11 6.40
C LEU A 16 5.63 4.20 7.44
N ASP A 17 6.87 4.15 6.97
CA ASP A 17 8.05 4.47 7.78
C ASP A 17 8.52 5.88 7.40
N THR A 18 8.21 6.85 8.28
CA THR A 18 8.56 8.27 8.15
C THR A 18 8.96 8.81 9.53
N GLU A 19 10.24 8.78 9.87
CA GLU A 19 10.78 9.09 11.22
C GLU A 19 10.02 8.44 12.41
N GLY A 20 9.23 7.39 12.13
CA GLY A 20 8.19 6.86 13.02
C GLY A 20 7.17 6.03 12.23
N PHE A 21 6.92 4.80 12.69
CA PHE A 21 5.98 3.89 12.00
C PHE A 21 4.53 4.34 12.23
N THR A 22 3.80 4.58 11.14
CA THR A 22 2.34 4.78 11.19
C THR A 22 1.65 3.73 10.33
N SER A 23 0.56 3.15 10.82
CA SER A 23 -0.24 2.18 10.05
C SER A 23 -1.71 2.56 9.95
N ARG A 24 -2.34 2.24 8.81
CA ARG A 24 -3.80 2.37 8.58
C ARG A 24 -4.31 1.22 7.72
N THR A 25 -5.62 0.98 7.76
CA THR A 25 -6.30 0.05 6.87
C THR A 25 -7.02 0.78 5.76
N THR A 26 -7.14 0.17 4.59
CA THR A 26 -7.94 0.69 3.48
C THR A 26 -9.44 0.62 3.74
N ASP A 27 -10.19 1.56 3.15
CA ASP A 27 -11.67 1.59 3.16
C ASP A 27 -12.30 0.55 2.21
N ALA A 28 -13.62 0.59 2.04
CA ALA A 28 -14.37 -0.36 1.21
C ALA A 28 -13.98 -0.30 -0.27
N GLU A 29 -13.57 0.86 -0.75
CA GLU A 29 -13.09 1.10 -2.10
C GLU A 29 -11.58 0.85 -2.26
N GLY A 30 -10.89 0.50 -1.17
CA GLY A 30 -9.46 0.21 -1.16
C GLY A 30 -8.56 1.44 -1.08
N ASN A 31 -9.11 2.59 -0.68
CA ASN A 31 -8.37 3.85 -0.53
C ASN A 31 -7.85 4.02 0.90
N PHE A 32 -6.83 4.86 1.05
CA PHE A 32 -6.27 5.25 2.33
C PHE A 32 -5.65 6.64 2.23
N PHE A 33 -5.49 7.31 3.38
CA PHE A 33 -4.85 8.64 3.45
C PHE A 33 -3.95 8.73 4.69
N PHE A 34 -2.77 9.31 4.51
CA PHE A 34 -1.86 9.66 5.61
C PHE A 34 -1.50 11.14 5.53
N PRO A 35 -1.70 11.91 6.61
CA PRO A 35 -1.08 13.23 6.71
C PRO A 35 0.41 13.05 6.95
N VAL A 36 1.25 13.60 6.07
CA VAL A 36 2.71 13.61 6.23
C VAL A 36 3.11 15.04 6.61
N GLN A 37 3.75 15.21 7.76
CA GLN A 37 4.12 16.53 8.30
C GLN A 37 5.57 16.92 7.97
N SER A 38 6.46 15.93 7.86
CA SER A 38 7.86 16.10 7.47
C SER A 38 8.10 15.23 6.24
N LEU A 39 8.47 15.86 5.13
CA LEU A 39 8.88 15.16 3.93
C LEU A 39 10.35 14.79 4.09
N GLU A 40 10.62 13.63 4.69
CA GLU A 40 11.88 12.97 4.38
C GLU A 40 11.87 12.65 2.87
N ASP A 41 13.01 12.84 2.21
CA ASP A 41 13.13 12.73 0.75
C ASP A 41 12.70 11.33 0.23
N ILE A 42 12.50 10.33 1.11
CA ILE A 42 12.05 8.96 0.79
C ILE A 42 11.15 8.39 1.90
N ILE A 43 9.95 7.92 1.54
CA ILE A 43 9.01 7.22 2.43
C ILE A 43 9.01 5.73 2.09
N ARG A 44 9.22 4.83 3.06
CA ARG A 44 8.96 3.40 2.82
C ARG A 44 7.48 3.09 3.01
N VAL A 45 6.88 2.46 2.01
CA VAL A 45 5.50 2.00 2.00
C VAL A 45 5.49 0.48 2.02
N TYR A 46 4.95 -0.08 3.10
CA TYR A 46 4.77 -1.51 3.26
C TYR A 46 3.29 -1.86 3.32
N ILE A 47 2.83 -2.82 2.50
CA ILE A 47 1.42 -3.19 2.38
C ILE A 47 1.24 -4.69 2.55
N GLN A 48 0.27 -5.06 3.37
CA GLN A 48 -0.15 -6.43 3.59
C GLN A 48 -1.67 -6.55 3.47
N ALA A 49 -2.14 -7.58 2.78
CA ALA A 49 -3.55 -7.94 2.73
C ALA A 49 -3.66 -9.46 2.71
N ASN A 50 -4.72 -10.00 3.31
CA ASN A 50 -4.93 -11.44 3.34
C ASN A 50 -5.16 -11.97 1.91
N GLY A 51 -4.48 -13.07 1.54
CA GLY A 51 -4.54 -13.61 0.18
C GLY A 51 -3.67 -12.89 -0.85
N TYR A 52 -2.89 -11.86 -0.46
CA TYR A 52 -2.02 -11.11 -1.36
C TYR A 52 -0.55 -11.21 -0.97
N ARG A 53 0.33 -11.07 -1.96
CA ARG A 53 1.77 -10.92 -1.73
C ARG A 53 2.03 -9.61 -1.00
N LYS A 54 2.97 -9.64 -0.06
CA LYS A 54 3.46 -8.45 0.64
C LYS A 54 4.07 -7.49 -0.39
N TYR A 55 3.79 -6.21 -0.26
CA TYR A 55 4.33 -5.16 -1.12
C TYR A 55 5.21 -4.24 -0.29
N ASP A 56 6.39 -3.89 -0.80
CA ASP A 56 7.39 -3.09 -0.09
C ASP A 56 8.13 -2.21 -1.09
N ILE A 57 7.99 -0.90 -0.96
CA ILE A 57 8.59 0.07 -1.90
C ILE A 57 9.02 1.33 -1.18
N HIS A 58 10.01 2.02 -1.74
CA HIS A 58 10.38 3.37 -1.35
C HIS A 58 9.78 4.38 -2.33
N VAL A 59 9.04 5.35 -1.81
CA VAL A 59 8.40 6.42 -2.57
C VAL A 59 9.09 7.73 -2.24
N THR A 60 9.71 8.33 -3.25
CA THR A 60 10.23 9.70 -3.15
C THR A 60 9.06 10.67 -3.12
N PHE A 61 9.01 11.50 -2.08
CA PHE A 61 8.03 12.57 -1.98
C PHE A 61 8.71 13.89 -2.41
N PRO A 62 8.33 14.49 -3.55
CA PRO A 62 8.98 15.71 -4.03
C PRO A 62 8.69 16.90 -3.10
N ARG A 63 9.70 17.72 -2.80
CA ARG A 63 9.63 18.82 -1.81
C ARG A 63 8.51 19.84 -2.05
N ASP A 64 8.11 20.06 -3.30
CA ASP A 64 7.08 21.04 -3.66
C ASP A 64 5.69 20.41 -3.89
N THR A 65 5.50 19.16 -3.48
CA THR A 65 4.23 18.44 -3.63
C THR A 65 3.36 18.64 -2.40
N GLN A 66 2.12 19.10 -2.57
CA GLN A 66 1.15 19.19 -1.47
C GLN A 66 0.41 17.87 -1.24
N GLU A 67 0.23 17.08 -2.30
CA GLU A 67 -0.48 15.80 -2.26
C GLU A 67 0.14 14.83 -3.27
N LEU A 68 0.38 13.59 -2.84
CA LEU A 68 0.90 12.53 -3.69
C LEU A 68 -0.12 11.39 -3.80
N ILE A 69 -0.78 11.29 -4.94
CA ILE A 69 -1.71 10.18 -5.24
C ILE A 69 -0.93 9.04 -5.90
N ARG A 70 -1.06 7.83 -5.36
CA ARG A 70 -0.42 6.62 -5.86
C ARG A 70 -1.36 5.42 -5.80
N ASN A 71 -1.32 4.62 -6.85
CA ASN A 71 -2.03 3.36 -6.94
C ASN A 71 -1.05 2.21 -6.72
N PHE A 72 -1.28 1.43 -5.65
CA PHE A 72 -0.51 0.23 -5.36
C PHE A 72 -1.30 -1.01 -5.80
N LYS A 73 -0.70 -1.79 -6.72
CA LYS A 73 -1.27 -3.04 -7.22
C LYS A 73 -0.67 -4.22 -6.46
N LEU A 74 -1.52 -5.03 -5.83
CA LEU A 74 -1.11 -6.23 -5.11
C LEU A 74 -1.49 -7.46 -5.91
N SER A 75 -0.53 -8.37 -6.05
CA SER A 75 -0.76 -9.66 -6.70
C SER A 75 -1.32 -10.67 -5.70
N PRO A 76 -2.42 -11.39 -6.03
CA PRO A 76 -2.88 -12.52 -5.25
C PRO A 76 -1.76 -13.55 -5.04
N VAL A 77 -1.71 -14.16 -3.86
CA VAL A 77 -0.98 -15.41 -3.66
C VAL A 77 -1.79 -16.46 -4.38
N THR A 78 -1.41 -16.82 -5.60
CA THR A 78 -2.00 -17.95 -6.31
C THR A 78 -1.98 -19.16 -5.37
N GLN A 79 -3.15 -19.58 -4.90
CA GLN A 79 -3.29 -20.93 -4.36
C GLN A 79 -3.05 -21.85 -5.54
N THR A 80 -1.84 -22.39 -5.67
CA THR A 80 -1.65 -23.62 -6.43
C THR A 80 -2.45 -24.69 -5.71
N ASN A 81 -3.71 -24.86 -6.10
CA ASN A 81 -4.45 -26.09 -5.87
C ASN A 81 -3.78 -27.17 -6.73
N THR A 82 -2.64 -27.69 -6.28
CA THR A 82 -2.20 -29.02 -6.68
C THR A 82 -3.07 -30.02 -5.95
N SER A 83 -4.22 -30.34 -6.54
CA SER A 83 -4.84 -31.64 -6.35
C SER A 83 -4.36 -32.52 -7.49
N GLN A 84 -3.45 -33.45 -7.15
CA GLN A 84 -3.17 -34.64 -7.95
C GLN A 84 -4.32 -35.63 -7.84
#